data_AF-A0A1U9QLP4-F1
#
_entry.id   AF-A0A1U9QLP4-F1
#
_cell.length_a   1.000
_cell.length_b   1.000
_cell.length_c   1.000
_cell.angle_alpha   90.00
_cell.angle_beta   90.00
_cell.angle_gamma   90.00
#
_symmetry.space_group_name_H-M   'P 1'
#
loop_
_entity.id
_entity.type
_entity.pdbx_description
1 polymer ?
#
loop_
_entity_poly.entity_id
_entity_poly.type
_entity_poly.pdbx_seq_one_letter_code
_entity_poly.pdbx_strand_id
1 'polypeptide(L)'
;MNTRQPRRPGNVSPWHWDWQLAAPVRDQHRGAFIADAVTALGVFVEIQFSKISSAHIAVRERHWGNMVWIFDAREAHAGGRLRFTPPTSTAPVRYAWSRPPQYLAQCHRPIFLDLGRSDQFGLDLLYRLPDLYDRDSGLGNLYTAESVRGWMSYGTELTPWYSSTSGQRGQAA
;
A
#
# COMPACT_ATOMS: atom_id res chain seq x y z
N MET A 1 8.61 20.41 24.04
CA MET A 1 8.95 21.08 22.77
C MET A 1 7.77 20.93 21.84
N ASN A 2 7.22 22.03 21.31
CA ASN A 2 6.02 22.02 20.48
C ASN A 2 6.45 21.82 19.01
N THR A 3 6.61 20.57 18.59
CA THR A 3 7.02 20.23 17.22
C THR A 3 5.89 20.62 16.27
N ARG A 4 6.03 21.74 15.56
CA ARG A 4 5.05 22.13 14.53
C ARG A 4 5.00 21.03 13.48
N GLN A 5 3.84 20.41 13.32
CA GLN A 5 3.64 19.47 12.22
C GLN A 5 3.84 20.20 10.88
N PRO A 6 4.53 19.56 9.92
CA PRO A 6 4.76 20.13 8.61
C PRO A 6 3.43 20.33 7.86
N ARG A 7 3.28 21.47 7.19
CA ARG A 7 2.08 21.77 6.40
C ARG A 7 2.09 20.98 5.09
N ARG A 8 0.94 20.42 4.72
CA ARG A 8 0.70 19.76 3.43
C ARG A 8 0.87 20.76 2.26
N PRO A 9 1.64 20.45 1.22
CA PRO A 9 1.66 21.23 -0.02
C PRO A 9 0.28 21.25 -0.70
N GLY A 10 -0.13 22.40 -1.26
CA GLY A 10 -1.48 22.55 -1.85
C GLY A 10 -1.76 21.62 -3.04
N ASN A 11 -0.72 21.16 -3.74
CA ASN A 11 -0.78 20.28 -4.90
C ASN A 11 -0.71 18.78 -4.56
N VAL A 12 -0.49 18.40 -3.29
CA VAL A 12 -0.40 17.01 -2.86
C VAL A 12 -1.70 16.64 -2.17
N SER A 13 -2.36 15.54 -2.57
CA SER A 13 -3.63 15.14 -1.94
C SER A 13 -3.45 14.82 -0.44
N PRO A 14 -4.49 14.93 0.40
CA PRO A 14 -4.40 14.53 1.80
C PRO A 14 -3.92 13.08 1.99
N TRP A 15 -4.37 12.18 1.12
CA TRP A 15 -3.98 10.77 1.11
C TRP A 15 -2.49 10.57 0.81
N HIS A 16 -1.99 11.23 -0.23
CA HIS A 16 -0.57 11.13 -0.60
C HIS A 16 0.32 11.69 0.50
N TRP A 17 -0.08 12.84 1.05
CA TRP A 17 0.64 13.49 2.14
C TRP A 17 0.70 12.63 3.40
N ASP A 18 -0.40 11.96 3.75
CA ASP A 18 -0.45 11.07 4.92
C ASP A 18 0.56 9.93 4.82
N TRP A 19 0.72 9.33 3.64
CA TRP A 19 1.74 8.32 3.39
C TRP A 19 3.17 8.89 3.44
N GLN A 20 3.39 10.09 2.91
CA GLN A 20 4.70 10.75 3.04
C GLN A 20 5.06 11.02 4.50
N LEU A 21 4.11 11.46 5.32
CA LEU A 21 4.33 11.73 6.75
C LEU A 21 4.76 10.51 7.55
N ALA A 22 4.47 9.30 7.08
CA ALA A 22 4.85 8.05 7.74
C ALA A 22 6.36 7.74 7.59
N ALA A 23 7.10 8.43 6.74
CA ALA A 23 8.53 8.19 6.55
C ALA A 23 9.39 9.28 7.20
N PRO A 24 10.60 8.95 7.69
CA PRO A 24 11.52 9.94 8.25
C PRO A 24 12.02 10.95 7.21
N VAL A 25 12.16 10.53 5.95
CA VAL A 25 12.59 11.39 4.84
C VAL A 25 11.49 11.42 3.79
N ARG A 26 11.22 12.62 3.27
CA ARG A 26 10.18 12.94 2.29
C ARG A 26 10.79 13.73 1.15
N ASP A 27 10.20 13.63 -0.04
CA ASP A 27 10.62 14.35 -1.23
C ASP A 27 12.15 14.24 -1.47
N GLN A 28 12.68 13.02 -1.43
CA GLN A 28 14.13 12.80 -1.57
C GLN A 28 14.56 13.06 -3.01
N HIS A 29 15.36 14.10 -3.21
CA HIS A 29 15.92 14.45 -4.51
C HIS A 29 17.16 13.61 -4.85
N ARG A 30 17.25 13.17 -6.11
CA ARG A 30 18.49 12.66 -6.70
C ARG A 30 18.52 12.95 -8.20
N GLY A 31 19.33 13.93 -8.59
CA GLY A 31 19.31 14.45 -9.96
C GLY A 31 17.94 15.05 -10.28
N ALA A 32 17.35 14.63 -11.40
CA ALA A 32 16.03 15.11 -11.84
C ALA A 32 14.85 14.38 -11.18
N PHE A 33 15.09 13.36 -10.34
CA PHE A 33 14.02 12.56 -9.73
C PHE A 33 13.80 12.93 -8.27
N ILE A 34 12.54 12.83 -7.86
CA ILE A 34 12.08 13.02 -6.49
C ILE A 34 11.29 11.75 -6.12
N ALA A 35 11.73 11.05 -5.09
CA ALA A 35 10.95 9.98 -4.47
C ALA A 35 10.06 10.57 -3.39
N ASP A 36 8.83 10.07 -3.28
CA ASP A 36 7.87 10.63 -2.32
C ASP A 36 8.33 10.45 -0.86
N ALA A 37 8.97 9.33 -0.55
CA ALA A 37 9.47 9.02 0.79
C ALA A 37 10.68 8.07 0.79
N VAL A 38 11.43 8.07 1.89
CA VAL A 38 12.45 7.04 2.21
C VAL A 38 12.18 6.52 3.62
N THR A 39 11.94 5.21 3.72
CA THR A 39 11.73 4.53 5.01
C THR A 39 12.95 4.62 5.93
N ALA A 40 12.77 4.30 7.22
CA ALA A 40 13.86 4.15 8.18
C ALA A 40 14.90 3.08 7.78
N LEU A 41 14.53 2.14 6.92
CA LEU A 41 15.42 1.11 6.39
C LEU A 41 16.11 1.51 5.07
N GLY A 42 15.94 2.76 4.61
CA GLY A 42 16.55 3.24 3.36
C GLY A 42 15.85 2.76 2.09
N VAL A 43 14.69 2.10 2.19
CA VAL A 43 13.84 1.74 1.05
C VAL A 43 13.12 2.99 0.54
N PHE A 44 13.18 3.25 -0.76
CA PHE A 44 12.44 4.33 -1.41
C PHE A 44 10.97 3.94 -1.58
N VAL A 45 10.06 4.91 -1.38
CA VAL A 45 8.62 4.71 -1.54
C VAL A 45 8.11 5.70 -2.56
N GLU A 46 7.35 5.19 -3.53
CA GLU A 46 6.63 5.98 -4.52
C GLU A 46 5.12 5.80 -4.31
N ILE A 47 4.41 6.90 -4.13
CA ILE A 47 2.99 6.96 -3.80
C ILE A 47 2.25 7.45 -5.06
N GLN A 48 1.36 6.63 -5.58
CA GLN A 48 0.77 6.88 -6.89
C GLN A 48 -0.75 6.81 -6.84
N PHE A 49 -1.37 7.99 -6.99
CA PHE A 49 -2.83 8.14 -7.02
C PHE A 49 -3.43 7.87 -8.42
N SER A 50 -2.73 8.27 -9.48
CA SER A 50 -3.24 8.26 -10.85
C SER A 50 -2.52 7.27 -11.76
N LYS A 51 -2.99 7.12 -13.00
CA LYS A 51 -2.31 6.30 -14.01
C LYS A 51 -0.88 6.79 -14.24
N ILE A 52 0.04 5.85 -14.35
CA ILE A 52 1.44 6.09 -14.70
C ILE A 52 1.80 5.25 -15.94
N SER A 53 2.64 5.79 -16.82
CA SER A 53 3.08 5.07 -18.02
C SER A 53 4.10 3.99 -17.66
N SER A 54 4.14 2.92 -18.46
CA SER A 54 5.17 1.87 -18.32
C SER A 54 6.59 2.42 -18.41
N ALA A 55 6.81 3.41 -19.30
CA ALA A 55 8.10 4.08 -19.42
C ALA A 55 8.50 4.81 -18.12
N HIS A 56 7.55 5.51 -17.46
CA HIS A 56 7.83 6.16 -16.18
C HIS A 56 8.05 5.17 -15.05
N ILE A 57 7.29 4.07 -14.99
CA ILE A 57 7.54 2.98 -14.03
C ILE A 57 8.97 2.46 -14.21
N ALA A 58 9.33 2.04 -15.42
CA ALA A 58 10.64 1.45 -15.70
C ALA A 58 11.79 2.40 -15.37
N VAL A 59 11.65 3.68 -15.70
CA VAL A 59 12.66 4.71 -15.38
C VAL A 59 12.82 4.88 -13.87
N ARG A 60 11.71 4.97 -13.12
CA ARG A 60 11.76 5.16 -11.65
C ARG A 60 12.31 3.93 -10.95
N GLU A 61 11.86 2.74 -11.33
CA GLU A 61 12.35 1.47 -10.75
C GLU A 61 13.82 1.21 -11.02
N ARG A 62 14.30 1.59 -12.21
CA ARG A 62 15.75 1.56 -12.54
C ARG A 62 16.51 2.60 -11.75
N HIS A 63 15.96 3.81 -11.63
CA HIS A 63 16.61 4.89 -10.92
C HIS A 63 16.79 4.52 -9.45
N TRP A 64 15.72 4.28 -8.71
CA TRP A 64 15.78 4.05 -7.26
C TRP A 64 16.34 2.69 -6.87
N GLY A 65 16.08 1.64 -7.65
CA GLY A 65 16.54 0.28 -7.34
C GLY A 65 15.77 -0.32 -6.16
N ASN A 66 16.22 -0.06 -4.93
CA ASN A 66 15.60 -0.56 -3.70
C ASN A 66 14.37 0.28 -3.34
N MET A 67 13.23 -0.04 -3.95
CA MET A 67 12.00 0.72 -3.77
C MET A 67 10.75 -0.15 -3.69
N VAL A 68 9.67 0.45 -3.19
CA VAL A 68 8.30 -0.09 -3.23
C VAL A 68 7.32 0.95 -3.76
N TRP A 69 6.22 0.46 -4.31
CA TRP A 69 5.08 1.28 -4.72
C TRP A 69 3.95 1.22 -3.69
N ILE A 70 3.27 2.33 -3.47
CA ILE A 70 1.96 2.41 -2.82
C ILE A 70 0.97 3.02 -3.82
N PHE A 71 0.05 2.22 -4.32
CA PHE A 71 -1.01 2.70 -5.23
C PHE A 71 -2.31 2.90 -4.47
N ASP A 72 -3.04 3.97 -4.82
CA ASP A 72 -4.41 4.14 -4.36
C ASP A 72 -5.34 3.13 -5.05
N ALA A 73 -5.94 2.23 -4.28
CA ALA A 73 -6.94 1.27 -4.75
C ALA A 73 -8.30 1.41 -4.02
N ARG A 74 -8.47 2.48 -3.23
CA ARG A 74 -9.64 2.70 -2.36
C ARG A 74 -10.94 2.71 -3.13
N GLU A 75 -10.98 3.41 -4.27
CA GLU A 75 -12.18 3.48 -5.12
C GLU A 75 -12.52 2.11 -5.73
N ALA A 76 -11.51 1.35 -6.16
CA ALA A 76 -11.72 0.02 -6.72
C ALA A 76 -12.23 -0.97 -5.66
N HIS A 77 -11.71 -0.87 -4.43
CA HIS A 77 -12.13 -1.69 -3.31
C HIS A 77 -13.56 -1.32 -2.84
N ALA A 78 -13.82 -0.05 -2.57
CA ALA A 78 -15.15 0.44 -2.16
C ALA A 78 -16.23 0.18 -3.23
N GLY A 79 -15.87 0.28 -4.51
CA GLY A 79 -16.77 -0.04 -5.63
C GLY A 79 -16.95 -1.54 -5.90
N GLY A 80 -16.37 -2.42 -5.09
CA GLY A 80 -16.46 -3.89 -5.25
C GLY A 80 -15.77 -4.43 -6.50
N ARG A 81 -14.95 -3.62 -7.19
CA ARG A 81 -14.18 -4.05 -8.36
C ARG A 81 -12.96 -4.85 -7.94
N LEU A 82 -12.31 -4.47 -6.84
CA LEU A 82 -11.25 -5.21 -6.18
C LEU A 82 -11.83 -5.83 -4.90
N ARG A 83 -11.85 -7.16 -4.84
CA ARG A 83 -12.45 -7.91 -3.72
C ARG A 83 -11.44 -8.88 -3.14
N PHE A 84 -11.57 -9.13 -1.86
CA PHE A 84 -10.72 -10.06 -1.13
C PHE A 84 -11.57 -11.17 -0.51
N THR A 85 -11.08 -12.39 -0.58
CA THR A 85 -11.63 -13.48 0.23
C THR A 85 -11.12 -13.31 1.66
N PRO A 86 -11.97 -13.42 2.70
CA PRO A 86 -11.54 -13.19 4.07
C PRO A 86 -10.34 -14.08 4.43
N PRO A 87 -9.29 -13.53 5.08
CA PRO A 87 -8.15 -14.34 5.53
C PRO A 87 -8.64 -15.40 6.51
N THR A 88 -8.30 -16.67 6.23
CA THR A 88 -8.30 -17.70 7.28
C THR A 88 -7.06 -17.50 8.17
N SER A 89 -7.00 -18.16 9.33
CA SER A 89 -6.04 -17.87 10.40
C SER A 89 -4.56 -17.98 10.02
N THR A 90 -4.21 -18.54 8.86
CA THR A 90 -2.81 -18.75 8.43
C THR A 90 -2.56 -18.59 6.93
N ALA A 91 -3.58 -18.38 6.10
CA ALA A 91 -3.42 -18.42 4.65
C ALA A 91 -3.31 -17.03 4.02
N PRO A 92 -2.54 -16.87 2.92
CA PRO A 92 -2.56 -15.65 2.13
C PRO A 92 -3.98 -15.37 1.62
N VAL A 93 -4.30 -14.09 1.53
CA VAL A 93 -5.59 -13.58 1.09
C VAL A 93 -5.67 -13.65 -0.43
N ARG A 94 -6.75 -14.28 -0.91
CA ARG A 94 -7.07 -14.27 -2.33
C ARG A 94 -7.73 -12.95 -2.71
N TYR A 95 -7.29 -12.34 -3.81
CA TYR A 95 -8.02 -11.23 -4.42
C TYR A 95 -8.64 -11.62 -5.75
N ALA A 96 -9.66 -10.86 -6.14
CA ALA A 96 -10.19 -10.81 -7.48
C ALA A 96 -10.39 -9.34 -7.87
N TRP A 97 -9.82 -8.92 -8.99
CA TRP A 97 -9.94 -7.55 -9.50
C TRP A 97 -10.57 -7.56 -10.88
N SER A 98 -11.77 -7.01 -11.00
CA SER A 98 -12.38 -6.71 -12.29
C SER A 98 -11.76 -5.45 -12.90
N ARG A 99 -11.24 -5.59 -14.13
CA ARG A 99 -10.60 -4.51 -14.90
C ARG A 99 -9.45 -3.85 -14.12
N PRO A 100 -8.43 -4.63 -13.72
CA PRO A 100 -7.28 -4.09 -13.04
C PRO A 100 -6.54 -3.06 -13.92
N PRO A 101 -5.92 -2.02 -13.34
CA PRO A 101 -5.09 -1.12 -14.11
C PRO A 101 -3.92 -1.86 -14.77
N GLN A 102 -3.79 -1.73 -16.09
CA GLN A 102 -2.80 -2.47 -16.87
C GLN A 102 -1.35 -2.14 -16.50
N TYR A 103 -1.11 -0.93 -15.98
CA TYR A 103 0.23 -0.49 -15.60
C TYR A 103 0.80 -1.27 -14.40
N LEU A 104 -0.03 -1.88 -13.55
CA LEU A 104 0.46 -2.68 -12.42
C LEU A 104 1.27 -3.90 -12.88
N ALA A 105 0.92 -4.48 -14.03
CA ALA A 105 1.66 -5.59 -14.63
C ALA A 105 3.03 -5.18 -15.19
N GLN A 106 3.36 -3.88 -15.19
CA GLN A 106 4.64 -3.34 -15.65
C GLN A 106 5.58 -3.00 -14.50
N CYS A 107 5.09 -3.08 -13.26
CA CYS A 107 5.91 -2.89 -12.07
C CYS A 107 6.67 -4.18 -11.75
N HIS A 108 7.98 -4.06 -11.51
CA HIS A 108 8.83 -5.16 -11.10
C HIS A 108 9.30 -5.04 -9.65
N ARG A 109 8.87 -3.99 -8.96
CA ARG A 109 9.12 -3.75 -7.53
C ARG A 109 7.89 -4.11 -6.70
N PRO A 110 8.04 -4.40 -5.39
CA PRO A 110 6.90 -4.73 -4.54
C PRO A 110 5.83 -3.62 -4.56
N ILE A 111 4.58 -4.04 -4.59
CA ILE A 111 3.42 -3.14 -4.67
C ILE A 111 2.55 -3.36 -3.45
N PHE A 112 2.21 -2.26 -2.78
CA PHE A 112 1.06 -2.18 -1.88
C PHE A 112 -0.09 -1.46 -2.58
N LEU A 113 -1.29 -2.01 -2.43
CA LEU A 113 -2.55 -1.38 -2.82
C LEU A 113 -3.22 -0.88 -1.55
N ASP A 114 -3.38 0.43 -1.40
CA ASP A 114 -4.15 1.00 -0.30
C ASP A 114 -5.65 0.82 -0.58
N LEU A 115 -6.29 0.04 0.29
CA LEU A 115 -7.71 -0.31 0.19
C LEU A 115 -8.60 0.65 0.98
N GLY A 116 -7.99 1.51 1.79
CA GLY A 116 -8.66 2.37 2.75
C GLY A 116 -9.35 1.54 3.83
N ARG A 117 -10.36 2.12 4.45
CA ARG A 117 -11.11 1.47 5.51
C ARG A 117 -11.92 0.32 4.95
N SER A 118 -11.66 -0.88 5.45
CA SER A 118 -12.48 -2.06 5.18
C SER A 118 -13.75 -1.98 6.02
N ASP A 119 -14.92 -2.00 5.36
CA ASP A 119 -16.21 -2.12 6.04
C ASP A 119 -16.33 -3.46 6.78
N GLN A 120 -15.68 -4.51 6.25
CA GLN A 120 -15.74 -5.85 6.82
C GLN A 120 -14.98 -5.96 8.14
N PHE A 121 -13.84 -5.26 8.26
CA PHE A 121 -12.94 -5.42 9.40
C PHE A 121 -12.80 -4.16 10.25
N GLY A 122 -13.35 -3.02 9.80
CA GLY A 122 -13.28 -1.75 10.50
C GLY A 122 -11.89 -1.10 10.51
N LEU A 123 -10.92 -1.66 9.76
CA LEU A 123 -9.51 -1.27 9.72
C LEU A 123 -9.12 -0.69 8.36
N ASP A 124 -8.17 0.24 8.35
CA ASP A 124 -7.47 0.64 7.12
C ASP A 124 -6.45 -0.44 6.72
N LEU A 125 -6.57 -0.96 5.50
CA LEU A 125 -5.80 -2.11 5.03
C LEU A 125 -5.04 -1.81 3.75
N LEU A 126 -3.86 -2.41 3.62
CA LEU A 126 -3.08 -2.45 2.40
C LEU A 126 -2.93 -3.91 1.97
N TYR A 127 -3.08 -4.16 0.67
CA TYR A 127 -2.79 -5.46 0.09
C TYR A 127 -1.45 -5.44 -0.62
N ARG A 128 -0.52 -6.29 -0.18
CA ARG A 128 0.73 -6.50 -0.91
C ARG A 128 0.51 -7.51 -2.02
N LEU A 129 0.70 -7.07 -3.26
CA LEU A 129 0.65 -7.97 -4.41
C LEU A 129 1.81 -8.99 -4.33
N PRO A 130 1.59 -10.24 -4.76
CA PRO A 130 2.66 -11.21 -4.89
C PRO A 130 3.69 -10.76 -5.93
N ASP A 131 4.91 -11.29 -5.83
CA ASP A 131 5.99 -11.02 -6.80
C ASP A 131 5.62 -11.46 -8.23
N LEU A 132 4.69 -12.42 -8.36
CA LEU A 132 4.05 -12.80 -9.62
C LEU A 132 2.62 -12.28 -9.66
N TYR A 133 2.44 -11.11 -10.27
CA TYR A 133 1.13 -10.51 -10.48
C TYR A 133 0.34 -11.24 -11.56
N ASP A 134 -0.64 -12.04 -11.15
CA ASP A 134 -1.71 -12.52 -12.04
C ASP A 134 -2.83 -11.48 -12.06
N ARG A 135 -3.12 -10.94 -13.23
CA ARG A 135 -3.81 -9.66 -13.38
C ARG A 135 -5.15 -9.59 -12.67
N ASP A 136 -5.95 -10.64 -12.83
CA ASP A 136 -7.36 -10.59 -12.46
C ASP A 136 -7.64 -11.28 -11.12
N SER A 137 -6.70 -12.10 -10.62
CA SER A 137 -6.79 -12.75 -9.32
C SER A 137 -5.42 -13.22 -8.82
N GLY A 138 -5.26 -13.45 -7.53
CA GLY A 138 -4.00 -13.96 -7.01
C GLY A 138 -4.01 -14.14 -5.50
N LEU A 139 -2.86 -14.51 -4.94
CA LEU A 139 -2.63 -14.68 -3.51
C LEU A 139 -1.62 -13.65 -3.03
N GLY A 140 -1.79 -13.15 -1.81
CA GLY A 140 -0.98 -12.08 -1.26
C GLY A 140 -1.36 -11.82 0.18
N ASN A 141 -0.84 -10.74 0.76
CA ASN A 141 -0.97 -10.49 2.19
C ASN A 141 -1.66 -9.15 2.44
N LEU A 142 -2.56 -9.13 3.42
CA LEU A 142 -3.08 -7.89 3.97
C LEU A 142 -2.15 -7.41 5.07
N TYR A 143 -2.07 -6.10 5.21
CA TYR A 143 -1.37 -5.39 6.27
C TYR A 143 -2.27 -4.28 6.78
N THR A 144 -2.21 -3.95 8.06
CA THR A 144 -2.87 -2.74 8.55
C THR A 144 -2.08 -1.53 8.08
N ALA A 145 -2.77 -0.41 7.79
CA ALA A 145 -2.08 0.83 7.45
C ALA A 145 -1.13 1.26 8.59
N GLU A 146 -1.49 1.00 9.84
CA GLU A 146 -0.60 1.19 11.00
C GLU A 146 0.71 0.39 10.87
N SER A 147 0.65 -0.90 10.53
CA SER A 147 1.86 -1.72 10.39
C SER A 147 2.77 -1.23 9.27
N VAL A 148 2.20 -0.80 8.13
CA VAL A 148 2.98 -0.24 7.02
C VAL A 148 3.60 1.10 7.40
N ARG A 149 2.86 1.96 8.10
CA ARG A 149 3.44 3.21 8.64
C ARG A 149 4.55 2.92 9.66
N GLY A 150 4.38 1.94 10.54
CA GLY A 150 5.41 1.52 11.50
C GLY A 150 6.68 1.01 10.82
N TRP A 151 6.54 0.22 9.76
CA TRP A 151 7.65 -0.18 8.90
C TRP A 151 8.34 1.02 8.23
N MET A 152 7.57 1.95 7.66
CA MET A 152 8.12 3.15 7.03
C MET A 152 8.85 4.05 8.04
N SER A 153 8.27 4.27 9.21
CA SER A 153 8.76 5.20 10.24
C SER A 153 9.94 4.65 11.03
N TYR A 154 9.89 3.37 11.38
CA TYR A 154 10.76 2.78 12.41
C TYR A 154 11.48 1.51 11.94
N GLY A 155 11.18 1.02 10.74
CA GLY A 155 11.77 -0.22 10.23
C GLY A 155 11.24 -1.48 10.93
N THR A 156 10.08 -1.39 11.59
CA THR A 156 9.40 -2.54 12.18
C THR A 156 9.12 -3.59 11.12
N GLU A 157 9.29 -4.87 11.47
CA GLU A 157 8.98 -5.97 10.57
C GLU A 157 7.51 -5.96 10.15
N LEU A 158 7.26 -6.15 8.85
CA LEU A 158 5.92 -6.24 8.29
C LEU A 158 5.33 -7.63 8.53
N THR A 159 4.47 -7.75 9.53
CA THR A 159 3.68 -8.96 9.79
C THR A 159 2.35 -8.90 9.03
N PRO A 160 2.02 -9.91 8.20
CA PRO A 160 0.69 -9.99 7.60
C PRO A 160 -0.41 -9.95 8.65
N TRP A 161 -1.47 -9.22 8.35
CA TRP A 161 -2.68 -9.20 9.14
C TRP A 161 -3.57 -10.39 8.77
N TYR A 162 -4.04 -11.10 9.79
CA TYR A 162 -5.01 -12.18 9.66
C TYR A 162 -6.25 -11.82 10.47
N SER A 163 -7.42 -12.20 9.98
CA SER A 163 -8.64 -12.09 10.79
C SER A 163 -8.54 -13.11 11.92
N SER A 164 -8.53 -12.64 13.16
CA SER A 164 -8.71 -13.51 14.32
C SER A 164 -10.14 -14.03 14.28
N THR A 165 -10.34 -15.21 13.70
CA THR A 165 -11.59 -15.94 13.90
C THR A 165 -11.58 -16.50 15.32
N SER A 166 -11.82 -15.66 16.31
CA SER A 166 -12.05 -16.10 17.68
C SER A 166 -13.11 -15.21 18.34
N GLY A 167 -14.36 -15.67 18.24
CA GLY A 167 -15.40 -15.39 19.24
C GLY A 167 -16.49 -14.39 18.86
N GLN A 168 -17.47 -14.81 18.06
CA GLN A 168 -18.91 -14.65 18.37
C GLN A 168 -19.73 -15.62 17.48
N ARG A 169 -19.69 -16.92 17.83
CA ARG A 169 -20.89 -17.76 17.79
C ARG A 169 -21.21 -18.09 19.24
N GLY A 170 -22.01 -17.24 19.85
CA GLY A 170 -22.52 -17.41 21.21
C GLY A 170 -23.95 -16.91 21.25
N GLN A 171 -24.88 -17.84 20.99
CA GLN A 171 -26.26 -17.90 21.47
C GLN A 171 -27.15 -16.65 21.31
N ALA A 172 -28.08 -16.72 20.38
CA ALA A 172 -29.46 -16.36 20.68
C ALA A 172 -30.30 -17.63 20.42
N ALA A 173 -30.80 -18.19 21.52
CA ALA A 173 -31.90 -19.15 21.52
C ALA A 173 -33.22 -18.41 21.23
#